data_AF-A0A7L4R2B5-F1
#
_entry.id   AF-A0A7L4R2B5-F1
#
_cell.length_a   1.000
_cell.length_b   1.000
_cell.length_c   1.000
_cell.angle_alpha   90.00
_cell.angle_beta   90.00
_cell.angle_gamma   90.00
#
_symmetry.space_group_name_H-M   'P 1'
#
loop_
_entity.id
_entity.type
_entity.pdbx_description
1 polymer ?
#
loop_
_entity_poly.entity_id
_entity_poly.type
_entity_poly.pdbx_seq_one_letter_code
_entity_poly.pdbx_strand_id
1 'polypeptide(L)'
;MASNTEPTFNEDELLEKIVSGEIPLRKIDSYTDEDTAVRLRKCAIEKMECVKFEHIQNYTIDAGSATKRNIENMIGAIQIPLGVAGEIKVNGEYANDKFILPLATTEGALVASTNRGCSVITASGGANVRIFQDQMTRAPVFKMDNVA
;
A
#
# COMPACT_ATOMS: atom_id res chain seq x y z
N MET A 1 22.65 10.69 -5.43
CA MET A 1 23.37 10.53 -6.71
C MET A 1 22.63 9.47 -7.49
N ALA A 2 21.80 9.88 -8.44
CA ALA A 2 21.10 8.94 -9.31
C ALA A 2 22.12 8.34 -10.27
N SER A 3 22.33 7.03 -10.20
CA SER A 3 23.06 6.31 -11.23
C SER A 3 22.19 6.28 -12.48
N ASN A 4 22.47 7.17 -13.43
CA ASN A 4 21.99 7.08 -14.80
C ASN A 4 22.59 5.80 -15.42
N THR A 5 21.89 4.67 -15.29
CA THR A 5 22.12 3.51 -16.13
C THR A 5 21.46 3.78 -17.46
N GLU A 6 22.25 4.08 -18.49
CA GLU A 6 21.76 4.08 -19.87
C GLU A 6 21.09 2.73 -20.16
N PRO A 7 19.91 2.71 -20.79
CA PRO A 7 19.18 1.47 -21.04
C PRO A 7 20.01 0.59 -21.96
N THR A 8 20.43 -0.57 -21.45
CA THR A 8 21.27 -1.53 -22.18
C THR A 8 20.49 -2.28 -23.27
N PHE A 9 19.16 -2.14 -23.27
CA PHE A 9 18.23 -2.82 -24.18
C PHE A 9 17.13 -1.85 -24.62
N ASN A 10 16.57 -2.07 -25.82
CA ASN A 10 15.32 -1.46 -26.23
C ASN A 10 14.17 -2.03 -25.37
N GLU A 11 13.18 -1.21 -25.01
CA GLU A 11 12.06 -1.62 -24.16
C GLU A 11 11.29 -2.81 -24.73
N ASP A 12 11.09 -2.85 -26.05
CA ASP A 12 10.42 -3.95 -26.74
C ASP A 12 11.22 -5.26 -26.62
N GLU A 13 12.55 -5.20 -26.74
CA GLU A 13 13.41 -6.37 -26.59
C GLU A 13 13.39 -6.88 -25.15
N LEU A 14 13.44 -5.96 -24.19
CA LEU A 14 13.34 -6.29 -22.77
C LEU A 14 11.99 -6.94 -22.45
N LEU A 15 10.89 -6.43 -23.01
CA LEU A 15 9.56 -6.99 -22.87
C LEU A 15 9.47 -8.42 -23.41
N GLU A 16 10.00 -8.68 -24.62
CA GLU A 16 10.02 -10.03 -25.20
C GLU A 16 10.83 -11.01 -24.33
N LYS A 17 11.98 -10.59 -23.79
CA LYS A 17 12.80 -11.41 -22.88
C LYS A 17 12.13 -11.68 -21.53
N ILE A 18 11.29 -10.77 -21.06
CA ILE A 18 10.48 -10.98 -19.85
C ILE A 18 9.38 -12.01 -20.14
N VAL A 19 8.68 -11.86 -21.27
CA VAL A 19 7.58 -12.74 -21.68
C VAL A 19 8.09 -14.16 -21.99
N SER A 20 9.28 -14.30 -22.58
CA SER A 20 9.92 -15.60 -22.83
C SER A 20 10.42 -16.29 -21.55
N GLY A 21 10.51 -15.56 -20.43
CA GLY A 21 10.99 -16.06 -19.15
C GLY A 21 12.52 -16.03 -18.99
N GLU A 22 13.27 -15.47 -19.95
CA GLU A 22 14.73 -15.29 -19.84
C GLU A 22 15.11 -14.34 -18.70
N ILE A 23 14.30 -13.28 -18.49
CA ILE A 23 14.50 -12.31 -17.41
C ILE A 23 13.34 -12.43 -16.40
N PRO A 24 13.62 -12.79 -15.14
CA PRO A 24 12.58 -12.85 -14.12
C PRO A 24 12.11 -11.46 -13.72
N LEU A 25 10.81 -11.30 -13.44
CA LEU A 25 10.15 -10.01 -13.13
C LEU A 25 10.88 -9.17 -12.06
N ARG A 26 11.42 -9.84 -11.04
CA ARG A 26 12.13 -9.20 -9.92
C ARG A 26 13.47 -8.56 -10.27
N LYS A 27 14.02 -8.86 -11.45
CA LYS A 27 15.33 -8.32 -11.89
C LYS A 27 15.20 -7.14 -12.84
N ILE A 28 13.98 -6.76 -13.23
CA ILE A 28 13.74 -5.71 -14.23
C ILE A 28 14.32 -4.35 -13.77
N ASP A 29 14.26 -4.05 -12.46
CA ASP A 29 14.82 -2.82 -11.87
C ASP A 29 16.34 -2.68 -12.06
N SER A 30 17.04 -3.76 -12.44
CA SER A 30 18.49 -3.70 -12.73
C SER A 30 18.79 -3.24 -14.16
N TYR A 31 17.79 -3.18 -15.04
CA TYR A 31 17.95 -2.90 -16.47
C TYR A 31 17.33 -1.57 -16.91
N THR A 32 16.53 -0.94 -16.05
CA THR A 32 15.77 0.28 -16.37
C THR A 32 15.38 1.03 -15.09
N ASP A 33 14.85 2.26 -15.24
CA ASP A 33 14.34 3.06 -14.13
C ASP A 33 13.09 2.44 -13.50
N GLU A 34 12.77 2.85 -12.26
CA GLU A 34 11.70 2.23 -11.48
C GLU A 34 10.31 2.34 -12.16
N ASP A 35 10.01 3.47 -12.81
CA ASP A 35 8.71 3.67 -13.47
C ASP A 35 8.58 2.81 -14.73
N THR A 36 9.63 2.76 -15.55
CA THR A 36 9.69 1.87 -16.71
C THR A 36 9.64 0.41 -16.30
N ALA A 37 10.30 0.02 -15.20
CA ALA A 37 10.25 -1.34 -14.69
C ALA A 37 8.83 -1.75 -14.27
N VAL A 38 8.08 -0.86 -13.60
CA VAL A 38 6.67 -1.09 -13.24
C VAL A 38 5.82 -1.28 -14.48
N ARG A 39 5.98 -0.40 -15.48
CA ARG A 39 5.24 -0.47 -16.74
C ARG A 39 5.55 -1.77 -17.50
N LEU A 40 6.82 -2.15 -17.62
CA LEU A 40 7.23 -3.38 -18.31
C LEU A 40 6.70 -4.63 -17.62
N ARG A 41 6.74 -4.70 -16.29
CA ARG A 41 6.10 -5.82 -15.55
C ARG A 41 4.62 -5.91 -15.85
N LYS A 42 3.91 -4.80 -15.81
CA LYS A 42 2.48 -4.75 -16.12
C LYS A 42 2.22 -5.24 -17.56
N CYS A 43 2.93 -4.70 -18.55
CA CYS A 43 2.79 -5.09 -19.95
C CYS A 43 3.13 -6.57 -20.19
N ALA A 44 4.12 -7.11 -19.48
CA ALA A 44 4.45 -8.53 -19.56
C ALA A 44 3.30 -9.40 -19.06
N ILE A 45 2.68 -9.06 -17.92
CA ILE A 45 1.52 -9.80 -17.40
C ILE A 45 0.31 -9.67 -18.33
N GLU A 46 0.05 -8.48 -18.88
CA GLU A 46 -1.01 -8.27 -19.88
C GLU A 46 -0.84 -9.20 -21.09
N LYS A 47 0.39 -9.34 -21.60
CA LYS A 47 0.73 -10.25 -22.71
C LYS A 47 0.60 -11.73 -22.30
N MET A 48 1.11 -12.11 -21.13
CA MET A 48 1.12 -13.51 -20.67
C MET A 48 -0.29 -14.04 -20.39
N GLU A 49 -1.13 -13.22 -19.77
CA GLU A 49 -2.49 -13.61 -19.34
C GLU A 49 -3.58 -13.18 -20.34
N CYS A 50 -3.21 -12.52 -21.45
CA CYS A 50 -4.15 -11.96 -22.42
C CYS A 50 -5.20 -11.02 -21.78
N VAL A 51 -4.79 -10.22 -20.80
CA VAL A 51 -5.64 -9.25 -20.09
C VAL A 51 -5.18 -7.81 -20.34
N LYS A 52 -6.03 -6.84 -20.01
CA LYS A 52 -5.68 -5.41 -20.05
C LYS A 52 -5.99 -4.76 -18.70
N PHE A 53 -5.04 -3.97 -18.21
CA PHE A 53 -5.10 -3.27 -16.94
C PHE A 53 -5.27 -1.77 -17.18
N GLU A 54 -6.51 -1.28 -17.09
CA GLU A 54 -6.82 0.12 -17.37
C GLU A 54 -6.60 1.04 -16.16
N HIS A 55 -6.97 0.57 -14.96
CA HIS A 55 -7.05 1.43 -13.77
C HIS A 55 -5.81 1.40 -12.88
N ILE A 56 -5.17 0.24 -12.73
CA ILE A 56 -4.05 0.09 -11.77
C ILE A 56 -2.79 0.85 -12.19
N GLN A 57 -2.66 1.18 -13.48
CA GLN A 57 -1.53 1.95 -14.01
C GLN A 57 -1.58 3.43 -13.65
N ASN A 58 -2.76 3.94 -13.27
CA ASN A 58 -2.94 5.35 -12.93
C ASN A 58 -2.79 5.52 -11.43
N TYR A 59 -1.59 5.90 -11.00
CA TYR A 59 -1.28 6.16 -9.60
C TYR A 59 -0.40 7.40 -9.46
N THR A 60 -0.49 8.04 -8.29
CA THR A 60 0.26 9.27 -7.97
C THR A 60 1.35 9.04 -6.93
N ILE A 61 1.44 7.82 -6.37
CA ILE A 61 2.49 7.45 -5.44
C ILE A 61 3.83 7.32 -6.17
N ASP A 62 4.91 7.71 -5.50
CA ASP A 62 6.27 7.59 -6.04
C ASP A 62 6.67 6.12 -6.13
N ALA A 63 6.83 5.59 -7.34
CA ALA A 63 7.19 4.20 -7.57
C ALA A 63 8.56 3.87 -6.98
N GLY A 64 9.52 4.79 -7.07
CA GLY A 64 10.88 4.59 -6.57
C GLY A 64 10.94 4.39 -5.04
N SER A 65 10.18 5.17 -4.28
CA SER A 65 10.05 4.99 -2.83
C SER A 65 9.28 3.70 -2.49
N ALA A 66 8.18 3.44 -3.21
CA ALA A 66 7.34 2.28 -2.96
C ALA A 66 8.10 0.96 -3.19
N THR A 67 8.85 0.82 -4.28
CA THR A 67 9.60 -0.40 -4.60
C THR A 67 10.78 -0.65 -3.66
N LYS A 68 11.28 0.39 -2.99
CA LYS A 68 12.41 0.26 -2.05
C LYS A 68 12.00 -0.17 -0.65
N ARG A 69 10.75 0.10 -0.24
CA ARG A 69 10.34 -0.02 1.18
C ARG A 69 9.01 -0.71 1.41
N ASN A 70 8.15 -0.78 0.40
CA ASN A 70 6.74 -1.12 0.59
C ASN A 70 6.26 -2.31 -0.24
N ILE A 71 6.80 -2.52 -1.45
CA ILE A 71 6.30 -3.54 -2.37
C ILE A 71 7.38 -4.07 -3.31
N GLU A 72 7.35 -5.36 -3.62
CA GLU A 72 8.17 -5.97 -4.67
C GLU A 72 7.31 -6.24 -5.94
N ASN A 73 7.96 -6.33 -7.10
CA ASN A 73 7.29 -6.60 -8.39
C ASN A 73 6.07 -5.70 -8.66
N MET A 74 6.18 -4.41 -8.35
CA MET A 74 5.08 -3.47 -8.53
C MET A 74 4.61 -3.41 -9.99
N ILE A 75 3.29 -3.43 -10.21
CA ILE A 75 2.64 -3.33 -11.53
C ILE A 75 1.62 -2.19 -11.62
N GLY A 76 1.48 -1.42 -10.53
CA GLY A 76 0.46 -0.41 -10.38
C GLY A 76 0.04 -0.24 -8.91
N ALA A 77 -1.11 0.38 -8.70
CA ALA A 77 -1.73 0.52 -7.38
C ALA A 77 -3.24 0.26 -7.45
N ILE A 78 -3.79 -0.29 -6.36
CA ILE A 78 -5.23 -0.38 -6.17
C ILE A 78 -5.74 0.92 -5.55
N GLN A 79 -6.85 1.41 -6.07
CA GLN A 79 -7.55 2.58 -5.52
C GLN A 79 -8.67 2.10 -4.58
N ILE A 80 -8.62 2.53 -3.32
CA ILE A 80 -9.66 2.25 -2.33
C ILE A 80 -10.49 3.52 -2.12
N PRO A 81 -11.83 3.46 -2.22
CA PRO A 81 -12.67 4.63 -1.94
C PRO A 81 -12.40 5.19 -0.55
N LEU A 82 -12.24 6.51 -0.46
CA LEU A 82 -11.94 7.22 0.77
C LEU A 82 -13.11 8.13 1.15
N GLY A 83 -13.71 7.87 2.30
CA GLY A 83 -14.78 8.69 2.89
C GLY A 83 -14.31 9.43 4.13
N VAL A 84 -15.19 10.28 4.67
CA VAL A 84 -14.98 10.99 5.93
C VAL A 84 -16.15 10.75 6.88
N ALA A 85 -15.86 10.57 8.16
CA ALA A 85 -16.84 10.50 9.25
C ALA A 85 -16.47 11.47 10.37
N GLY A 86 -17.45 12.13 10.97
CA GLY A 86 -17.25 13.05 12.08
C GLY A 86 -18.09 14.33 11.98
N GLU A 87 -17.80 15.32 12.82
CA GLU A 87 -16.73 15.33 13.84
C GLU A 87 -17.01 14.39 15.03
N ILE A 88 -15.98 13.70 15.51
CA ILE A 88 -15.99 13.00 16.80
C ILE A 88 -15.24 13.80 17.86
N LYS A 89 -15.89 14.15 18.96
CA LYS A 89 -15.25 14.77 20.12
C LYS A 89 -14.57 13.70 20.98
N VAL A 90 -13.26 13.83 21.15
CA VAL A 90 -12.44 12.92 21.97
C VAL A 90 -11.91 13.69 23.18
N ASN A 91 -12.04 13.09 24.36
CA ASN A 91 -11.55 13.59 25.64
C ASN A 91 -10.41 12.68 26.14
N GLY A 92 -9.29 12.70 25.42
CA GLY A 92 -8.09 11.90 25.68
C GLY A 92 -6.92 12.73 26.22
N GLU A 93 -5.89 12.04 26.68
CA GLU A 93 -4.63 12.69 27.10
C GLU A 93 -3.83 13.22 25.89
N TYR A 94 -3.78 12.43 24.81
CA TYR A 94 -3.04 12.76 23.58
C TYR A 94 -3.90 13.39 22.48
N ALA A 95 -5.22 13.31 22.61
CA ALA A 95 -6.19 13.86 21.66
C ALA A 95 -7.37 14.45 22.45
N ASN A 96 -7.52 15.76 22.44
CA ASN A 96 -8.55 16.47 23.21
C ASN A 96 -9.24 17.54 22.36
N ASP A 97 -9.84 17.12 21.25
CA ASP A 97 -10.54 17.99 20.32
C ASP A 97 -11.59 17.19 19.53
N LYS A 98 -12.17 17.84 18.53
CA LYS A 98 -13.02 17.25 17.52
C LYS A 98 -12.20 16.84 16.31
N PHE A 99 -12.43 15.62 15.84
CA PHE A 99 -11.68 15.05 14.72
C PHE A 99 -12.60 14.63 13.58
N ILE A 100 -12.14 14.86 12.37
CA ILE A 100 -12.70 14.27 11.15
C ILE A 100 -11.86 13.04 10.83
N LEU A 101 -12.52 11.89 10.70
CA LEU A 101 -11.88 10.60 10.49
C LEU A 101 -11.87 10.25 8.99
N PRO A 102 -10.70 10.14 8.34
CA PRO A 102 -10.61 9.53 7.01
C PRO A 102 -10.78 8.02 7.11
N LEU A 103 -11.68 7.43 6.33
CA LEU A 103 -11.99 6.00 6.32
C LEU A 103 -11.91 5.45 4.89
N ALA A 104 -10.94 4.59 4.60
CA ALA A 104 -10.81 3.91 3.33
C ALA A 104 -11.54 2.56 3.38
N THR A 105 -12.58 2.36 2.56
CA THR A 105 -13.37 1.12 2.55
C THR A 105 -14.12 0.93 1.23
N THR A 106 -14.39 -0.32 0.87
CA THR A 106 -15.34 -0.71 -0.19
C THR A 106 -16.68 -1.16 0.38
N GLU A 107 -16.81 -1.29 1.70
CA GLU A 107 -18.03 -1.74 2.36
C GLU A 107 -19.09 -0.62 2.40
N GLY A 108 -20.28 -0.93 1.88
CA GLY A 108 -21.42 -0.02 1.92
C GLY A 108 -21.89 0.27 3.35
N ALA A 109 -22.45 1.45 3.58
CA ALA A 109 -22.99 1.91 4.86
C ALA A 109 -22.01 2.04 6.04
N LEU A 110 -20.78 1.50 5.97
CA LEU A 110 -19.79 1.59 7.06
C LEU A 110 -19.50 3.05 7.46
N VAL A 111 -19.11 3.89 6.49
CA VAL A 111 -18.78 5.31 6.73
C VAL A 111 -19.99 6.05 7.30
N ALA A 112 -21.18 5.84 6.73
CA ALA A 112 -22.42 6.49 7.17
C ALA A 112 -22.81 6.08 8.60
N SER A 113 -22.69 4.79 8.92
CA SER A 113 -22.99 4.27 10.25
C SER A 113 -22.02 4.82 11.30
N THR A 114 -20.72 4.83 11.00
CA THR A 114 -19.68 5.44 11.85
C THR A 114 -19.93 6.94 12.04
N ASN A 115 -20.29 7.66 10.99
CA ASN A 115 -20.60 9.09 11.05
C ASN A 115 -21.76 9.39 12.00
N ARG A 116 -22.85 8.61 11.91
CA ARG A 116 -23.98 8.71 12.84
C ARG A 116 -23.56 8.49 14.30
N GLY A 117 -22.72 7.48 14.54
CA GLY A 117 -22.14 7.23 15.87
C GLY A 117 -21.33 8.42 16.38
N CYS A 118 -20.47 9.00 15.54
CA CYS A 118 -19.69 10.19 15.86
C CYS A 118 -20.58 11.36 16.28
N SER A 119 -21.66 11.63 15.53
CA SER A 119 -22.61 12.70 15.86
C SER A 119 -23.24 12.51 17.24
N VAL A 120 -23.70 11.28 17.55
CA VAL A 120 -24.34 10.96 18.84
C VAL A 120 -23.34 11.10 20.00
N ILE A 121 -22.13 10.56 19.84
CA ILE A 121 -21.07 10.65 20.85
C ILE A 121 -20.69 12.11 21.12
N THR A 122 -20.48 12.89 20.06
CA THR A 122 -20.12 14.31 20.18
C THR A 122 -21.23 15.11 20.86
N ALA A 123 -22.49 14.88 20.49
CA ALA A 123 -23.64 15.52 21.12
C ALA A 123 -23.77 15.14 22.61
N SER A 124 -23.31 13.94 22.99
CA SER A 124 -23.32 13.45 24.38
C SER A 124 -22.14 13.93 25.22
N GLY A 125 -21.30 14.84 24.71
CA GLY A 125 -20.18 15.42 25.45
C GLY A 125 -18.79 14.87 25.07
N GLY A 126 -18.73 13.89 24.17
CA GLY A 126 -17.51 13.27 23.66
C GLY A 126 -17.14 11.95 24.34
N ALA A 127 -16.20 11.23 23.74
CA ALA A 127 -15.71 9.95 24.25
C ALA A 127 -14.45 10.12 25.10
N ASN A 128 -14.44 9.54 26.31
CA ASN A 128 -13.23 9.48 27.15
C ASN A 128 -12.35 8.30 26.70
N VAL A 129 -11.10 8.58 26.35
CA VAL A 129 -10.16 7.57 25.81
C VAL A 129 -8.84 7.63 26.57
N ARG A 130 -8.25 6.48 26.91
CA ARG A 130 -6.93 6.35 27.55
C ARG A 130 -6.14 5.20 26.93
N ILE A 131 -4.82 5.35 26.87
CA ILE A 131 -3.90 4.29 26.49
C ILE A 131 -3.37 3.68 27.79
N PHE A 132 -3.71 2.42 28.06
CA PHE A 132 -3.25 1.73 29.27
C PHE A 132 -1.88 1.06 29.09
N GLN A 133 -1.58 0.63 27.86
CA GLN A 133 -0.37 -0.10 27.53
C GLN A 133 -0.02 0.12 26.06
N ASP A 134 1.26 0.36 25.79
CA ASP A 134 1.81 0.51 24.45
C ASP A 134 3.07 -0.35 24.35
N GLN A 135 2.96 -1.50 23.68
CA GLN A 135 4.07 -2.44 23.54
C GLN A 135 3.95 -3.27 22.26
N MET A 136 5.11 -3.55 21.63
CA MET A 136 5.24 -4.49 20.52
C MET A 136 6.04 -5.70 21.00
N THR A 137 5.52 -6.91 20.76
CA THR A 137 6.17 -8.15 21.18
C THR A 137 6.69 -8.94 19.98
N ARG A 138 7.84 -9.59 20.14
CA ARG A 138 8.37 -10.58 19.20
C ARG A 138 8.86 -11.78 20.01
N ALA A 139 8.35 -12.97 19.71
CA ALA A 139 8.72 -14.20 20.39
C ALA A 139 9.38 -15.18 19.40
N PRO A 140 10.73 -15.23 19.33
CA PRO A 140 11.42 -16.24 18.53
C PRO A 140 11.24 -17.64 19.14
N VAL A 141 11.30 -18.65 18.27
CA VAL A 141 11.30 -20.07 18.68
C VAL A 141 12.73 -20.57 18.68
N PHE A 142 13.16 -21.14 19.81
CA PHE A 142 14.44 -21.80 19.94
C PHE A 142 14.23 -23.30 20.11
N LYS A 143 15.07 -24.10 19.42
CA LYS A 143 15.12 -25.55 19.60
C LYS A 143 16.28 -25.88 20.54
N MET A 144 15.98 -26.64 21.59
CA MET A 144 16.96 -27.23 22.51
C MET A 144 16.95 -28.75 22.36
N ASP A 145 18.05 -29.40 22.75
CA ASP A 145 18.21 -30.85 22.60
C ASP A 145 17.29 -31.65 23.54
N ASN A 146 17.03 -31.13 24.74
CA ASN A 146 16.09 -31.67 25.70
C ASN A 146 15.63 -30.55 26.67
N VAL A 147 14.78 -30.92 27.64
CA VAL A 147 14.17 -29.99 28.62
C VAL A 147 15.06 -29.78 29.87
N ALA A 148 16.05 -30.65 30.09
CA ALA A 148 16.83 -30.72 31.33
C ALA A 148 17.97 -29.70 31.39
#